data_AF-A0A955LW82-F1
#
_entry.id   AF-A0A955LW82-F1
#
_cell.length_a   1.000
_cell.length_b   1.000
_cell.length_c   1.000
_cell.angle_alpha   90.00
_cell.angle_beta   90.00
_cell.angle_gamma   90.00
#
_symmetry.space_group_name_H-M   'P 1'
#
loop_
_entity.id
_entity.type
_entity.pdbx_description
1 polymer ?
#
loop_
_entity_poly.entity_id
_entity_poly.type
_entity_poly.pdbx_seq_one_letter_code
_entity_poly.pdbx_strand_id
1 'polypeptide(L)'
;AMMTTFRFNAIPGEGTNGAMYFRICGDEATGGISFSFGHMSELSTEIMEKTGCESATSCEWGTLAGRGEPIEIEAGTLLGYVGGPVADSAYGFDFGVKDITNPTDMPGGFEVWGTLTHSVCAFDYFEDKSTRDFYYGLMKQQILREPYCGTINLYVPGTLAGIWFDPETPWPTEGANEYKHASFSYSTSTRDKDFIMNATIRPEGGGYYVVRNSGQVNRATKDITADGNKYCVEKAYNHPATINPADILPGVIILQMTTPTDLIAEQVMTSTCPTDVNGFEFSSNAKVFERFKEGWEFTDGF
;
A
#
# COMPACT_ATOMS: atom_id res chain seq x y z
N ALA A 1 -31.68 -13.32 -16.90
CA ALA A 1 -30.61 -12.81 -16.03
C ALA A 1 -30.04 -14.00 -15.30
N MET A 2 -28.74 -14.28 -15.43
CA MET A 2 -28.12 -15.26 -14.52
C MET A 2 -28.17 -14.62 -13.13
N MET A 3 -28.74 -15.33 -12.15
CA MET A 3 -28.56 -14.98 -10.74
C MET A 3 -27.06 -15.12 -10.47
N THR A 4 -26.36 -14.00 -10.35
CA THR A 4 -24.99 -14.01 -9.84
C THR A 4 -25.12 -14.08 -8.33
N THR A 5 -24.95 -15.27 -7.79
CA THR A 5 -24.89 -15.50 -6.35
C THR A 5 -23.51 -15.11 -5.85
N PHE A 6 -23.46 -14.19 -4.88
CA PHE A 6 -22.23 -13.82 -4.18
C PHE A 6 -22.09 -14.66 -2.90
N ARG A 7 -20.86 -14.89 -2.43
CA ARG A 7 -20.61 -15.64 -1.18
C ARG A 7 -19.83 -14.77 -0.19
N PHE A 8 -20.43 -14.50 0.96
CA PHE A 8 -19.79 -13.73 2.01
C PHE A 8 -18.77 -14.58 2.81
N ASN A 9 -17.58 -14.04 3.05
CA ASN A 9 -16.67 -14.49 4.10
C ASN A 9 -16.08 -13.24 4.78
N ALA A 10 -16.28 -13.09 6.09
CA ALA A 10 -15.57 -12.06 6.84
C ALA A 10 -14.10 -12.48 6.99
N ILE A 11 -13.18 -11.59 6.64
CA ILE A 11 -11.72 -11.76 6.82
C ILE A 11 -11.30 -10.76 7.90
N PRO A 12 -10.37 -11.09 8.83
CA PRO A 12 -9.89 -10.17 9.86
C PRO A 12 -9.29 -8.87 9.28
N GLY A 13 -9.36 -7.79 10.05
CA GLY A 13 -8.82 -6.47 9.71
C GLY A 13 -8.81 -5.56 10.93
N GLU A 14 -7.92 -4.57 10.92
CA GLU A 14 -7.53 -3.79 12.09
C GLU A 14 -8.40 -2.51 12.23
N GLY A 15 -9.04 -2.32 13.39
CA GLY A 15 -9.36 -0.98 13.93
C GLY A 15 -10.68 -0.29 13.53
N THR A 16 -11.61 -0.22 14.50
CA THR A 16 -12.62 0.83 14.82
C THR A 16 -13.56 1.44 13.77
N ASN A 17 -13.58 1.05 12.51
CA ASN A 17 -14.62 1.46 11.56
C ASN A 17 -15.09 0.26 10.74
N GLY A 18 -16.40 0.01 10.65
CA GLY A 18 -16.97 -1.18 10.01
C GLY A 18 -16.44 -1.38 8.58
N ALA A 19 -15.83 -2.54 8.32
CA ALA A 19 -15.42 -2.97 6.99
C ALA A 19 -16.20 -4.24 6.62
N MET A 20 -16.64 -4.32 5.36
CA MET A 20 -17.26 -5.51 4.80
C MET A 20 -16.41 -6.08 3.68
N TYR A 21 -16.16 -7.38 3.73
CA TYR A 21 -15.46 -8.10 2.67
C TYR A 21 -16.45 -9.00 1.94
N PHE A 22 -16.46 -8.92 0.62
CA PHE A 22 -17.35 -9.68 -0.25
C PHE A 22 -16.48 -10.56 -1.14
N ARG A 23 -16.73 -11.86 -1.17
CA ARG A 23 -16.10 -12.70 -2.17
C ARG A 23 -17.12 -13.01 -3.26
N ILE A 24 -16.78 -12.77 -4.51
CA ILE A 24 -17.53 -13.41 -5.59
C ILE A 24 -16.98 -14.82 -5.66
N CYS A 25 -17.48 -15.73 -4.82
CA CYS A 25 -17.16 -17.13 -5.05
C CYS A 25 -17.93 -17.59 -6.28
N GLY A 26 -17.23 -17.80 -7.38
CA GLY A 26 -17.64 -18.84 -8.32
C GLY A 26 -17.69 -20.19 -7.61
N ASP A 27 -18.40 -21.14 -8.20
CA ASP A 27 -18.47 -22.49 -7.66
C ASP A 27 -17.06 -23.08 -7.46
N GLU A 28 -16.85 -23.62 -6.26
CA GLU A 28 -15.63 -24.27 -5.77
C GLU A 28 -14.40 -23.37 -5.63
N ALA A 29 -13.42 -23.89 -4.89
CA ALA A 29 -12.23 -23.23 -4.33
C ALA A 29 -11.25 -22.58 -5.34
N THR A 30 -11.73 -22.22 -6.54
CA THR A 30 -10.97 -21.71 -7.68
C THR A 30 -11.66 -20.54 -8.41
N GLY A 31 -12.86 -20.10 -8.01
CA GLY A 31 -13.55 -18.93 -8.60
C GLY A 31 -13.01 -17.60 -8.08
N GLY A 32 -12.26 -16.90 -8.91
CA GLY A 32 -11.04 -16.22 -8.49
C GLY A 32 -11.08 -14.77 -8.04
N ILE A 33 -12.23 -14.14 -7.83
CA ILE A 33 -12.28 -12.67 -7.59
C ILE A 33 -12.96 -12.33 -6.25
N SER A 34 -12.34 -11.47 -5.45
CA SER A 34 -12.90 -10.95 -4.20
C SER A 34 -12.87 -9.42 -4.17
N PHE A 35 -13.89 -8.82 -3.57
CA PHE A 35 -14.09 -7.39 -3.44
C PHE A 35 -14.06 -7.02 -1.95
N SER A 36 -13.38 -5.94 -1.59
CA SER A 36 -13.39 -5.41 -0.23
C SER A 36 -14.01 -4.03 -0.22
N PHE A 37 -14.90 -3.78 0.73
CA PHE A 37 -15.60 -2.52 0.92
C PHE A 37 -15.42 -2.05 2.37
N GLY A 38 -14.49 -1.13 2.60
CA GLY A 38 -14.24 -0.53 3.92
C GLY A 38 -15.14 0.68 4.18
N HIS A 39 -15.20 1.10 5.45
CA HIS A 39 -15.91 2.31 5.89
C HIS A 39 -17.41 2.35 5.56
N MET A 40 -18.07 1.20 5.67
CA MET A 40 -19.52 1.10 5.57
C MET A 40 -20.14 1.62 6.87
N SER A 41 -20.94 2.68 6.80
CA SER A 41 -21.58 3.29 7.98
C SER A 41 -22.91 2.63 8.33
N GLU A 42 -23.59 2.08 7.34
CA GLU A 42 -24.86 1.39 7.50
C GLU A 42 -24.98 0.23 6.51
N LEU A 43 -25.63 -0.87 6.93
CA LEU A 43 -26.03 -1.98 6.06
C LEU A 43 -27.48 -1.83 5.67
N SER A 44 -27.84 -2.25 4.46
CA SER A 44 -29.27 -2.27 4.10
C SER A 44 -30.03 -3.27 4.96
N THR A 45 -31.34 -3.05 5.13
CA THR A 45 -32.22 -3.97 5.87
C THR A 45 -32.12 -5.41 5.35
N GLU A 46 -32.05 -5.60 4.03
CA GLU A 46 -31.92 -6.92 3.42
C GLU A 46 -30.62 -7.62 3.85
N ILE A 47 -29.50 -6.90 3.86
CA ILE A 47 -28.22 -7.44 4.31
C ILE A 47 -28.27 -7.73 5.81
N MET A 48 -28.86 -6.87 6.64
CA MET A 48 -29.02 -7.12 8.08
C MET A 48 -29.86 -8.36 8.37
N GLU A 49 -30.98 -8.56 7.66
CA GLU A 49 -31.83 -9.75 7.82
C GLU A 49 -31.10 -11.03 7.43
N LYS A 50 -30.36 -11.00 6.30
CA LYS A 50 -29.59 -12.15 5.83
C LYS A 50 -28.41 -12.47 6.75
N THR A 51 -27.72 -11.45 7.27
CA THR A 51 -26.54 -11.62 8.13
C THR A 51 -26.89 -11.86 9.60
N GLY A 52 -28.08 -11.46 10.04
CA GLY A 52 -28.47 -11.42 11.45
C GLY A 52 -27.77 -10.32 12.25
N CYS A 53 -27.13 -9.36 11.58
CA CYS A 53 -26.51 -8.23 12.26
C CYS A 53 -27.52 -7.15 12.65
N GLU A 54 -27.24 -6.46 13.75
CA GLU A 54 -28.07 -5.35 14.24
C GLU A 54 -27.63 -3.98 13.67
N SER A 55 -26.42 -3.88 13.12
CA SER A 55 -25.81 -2.68 12.52
C SER A 55 -24.54 -3.03 11.73
N ALA A 56 -24.03 -2.08 10.93
CA ALA A 56 -22.74 -2.22 10.25
C ALA A 56 -21.57 -2.40 11.22
N THR A 57 -21.63 -1.75 12.39
CA THR A 57 -20.61 -1.86 13.43
C THR A 57 -20.72 -3.14 14.25
N SER A 58 -21.93 -3.70 14.44
CA SER A 58 -22.15 -4.94 15.20
C SER A 58 -21.95 -6.21 14.38
N CYS A 59 -21.85 -6.09 13.04
CA CYS A 59 -21.21 -7.10 12.21
C CYS A 59 -19.69 -7.16 12.45
N GLU A 60 -19.24 -7.14 13.71
CA GLU A 60 -17.84 -7.31 14.02
C GLU A 60 -17.37 -8.69 13.53
N TRP A 61 -16.18 -8.67 12.93
CA TRP A 61 -15.32 -9.73 12.43
C TRP A 61 -15.64 -11.16 12.90
N GLY A 62 -15.84 -11.40 14.20
CA GLY A 62 -16.08 -12.72 14.77
C GLY A 62 -17.47 -13.30 14.49
N THR A 63 -18.52 -12.47 14.36
CA THR A 63 -19.91 -12.94 14.28
C THR A 63 -20.25 -13.53 12.91
N LEU A 64 -19.65 -13.00 11.84
CA LEU A 64 -19.87 -13.52 10.49
C LEU A 64 -18.78 -14.49 10.01
N ALA A 65 -17.55 -14.39 10.50
CA ALA A 65 -16.49 -15.36 10.17
C ALA A 65 -16.83 -16.77 10.69
N GLY A 66 -17.57 -16.87 11.81
CA GLY A 66 -18.01 -18.14 12.39
C GLY A 66 -19.25 -18.77 11.74
N ARG A 67 -19.90 -18.11 10.77
CA ARG A 67 -21.18 -18.60 10.21
C ARG A 67 -21.03 -19.81 9.29
N GLY A 68 -19.85 -20.05 8.72
CA GLY A 68 -19.52 -21.20 7.86
C GLY A 68 -20.26 -21.25 6.51
N GLU A 69 -21.47 -20.68 6.42
CA GLU A 69 -22.32 -20.66 5.25
C GLU A 69 -22.29 -19.31 4.54
N PRO A 70 -22.14 -19.30 3.21
CA PRO A 70 -22.15 -18.08 2.42
C PRO A 70 -23.54 -17.42 2.38
N ILE A 71 -23.57 -16.09 2.35
CA ILE A 71 -24.80 -15.32 2.16
C ILE A 71 -24.97 -14.98 0.68
N GLU A 72 -26.06 -15.44 0.09
CA GLU A 72 -26.44 -15.15 -1.29
C GLU A 72 -27.20 -13.83 -1.41
N ILE A 73 -26.76 -12.98 -2.35
CA ILE A 73 -27.39 -11.70 -2.72
C ILE A 73 -27.51 -11.61 -4.24
N GLU A 74 -28.48 -10.84 -4.73
CA GLU A 74 -28.67 -10.61 -6.18
C GLU A 74 -27.89 -9.38 -6.66
N ALA A 75 -27.50 -9.37 -7.93
CA ALA A 75 -26.89 -8.20 -8.54
C ALA A 75 -27.86 -7.00 -8.52
N GLY A 76 -27.39 -5.85 -8.05
CA GLY A 76 -28.19 -4.65 -7.88
C GLY A 76 -28.85 -4.51 -6.49
N THR A 77 -28.75 -5.53 -5.62
CA THR A 77 -29.12 -5.39 -4.21
C THR A 77 -28.32 -4.27 -3.56
N LEU A 78 -29.01 -3.35 -2.89
CA LEU A 78 -28.36 -2.32 -2.09
C LEU A 78 -27.64 -2.98 -0.91
N LEU A 79 -26.32 -2.80 -0.82
CA LEU A 79 -25.51 -3.38 0.26
C LEU A 79 -25.56 -2.53 1.54
N GLY A 80 -25.64 -1.22 1.39
CA GLY A 80 -25.61 -0.27 2.48
C GLY A 80 -25.16 1.11 2.04
N TYR A 81 -24.68 1.89 3.00
CA TYR A 81 -24.23 3.26 2.81
C TYR A 81 -22.83 3.44 3.37
N VAL A 82 -22.09 4.37 2.75
CA VAL A 82 -20.71 4.71 3.09
C VAL A 82 -20.66 6.09 3.71
N GLY A 83 -19.58 6.39 4.42
CA GLY A 83 -19.37 7.68 5.06
C GLY A 83 -19.84 7.68 6.51
N GLY A 84 -18.88 7.85 7.42
CA GLY A 84 -19.10 7.88 8.87
C GLY A 84 -18.90 9.27 9.49
N PRO A 85 -18.98 9.37 10.82
CA PRO A 85 -18.74 10.62 11.54
C PRO A 85 -17.35 11.19 11.24
N VAL A 86 -17.32 12.50 11.03
CA VAL A 86 -16.11 13.33 10.85
C VAL A 86 -15.04 13.04 11.90
N ALA A 87 -15.48 12.80 13.14
CA ALA A 87 -14.61 12.58 14.29
C ALA A 87 -13.78 11.28 14.20
N ASP A 88 -14.24 10.30 13.41
CA ASP A 88 -13.64 8.95 13.35
C ASP A 88 -12.83 8.74 12.06
N SER A 89 -12.57 9.81 11.30
CA SER A 89 -11.84 9.79 10.02
C SER A 89 -12.41 8.87 8.93
N ALA A 90 -13.66 8.41 9.06
CA ALA A 90 -14.31 7.46 8.15
C ALA A 90 -15.01 8.12 6.94
N TYR A 91 -14.38 9.12 6.33
CA TYR A 91 -14.97 9.86 5.20
C TYR A 91 -14.88 9.14 3.86
N GLY A 92 -13.85 8.30 3.70
CA GLY A 92 -13.55 7.59 2.47
C GLY A 92 -14.38 6.33 2.33
N PHE A 93 -14.73 5.98 1.10
CA PHE A 93 -15.19 4.65 0.78
C PHE A 93 -14.00 3.86 0.24
N ASP A 94 -13.57 2.86 1.00
CA ASP A 94 -12.44 2.03 0.60
C ASP A 94 -12.96 0.88 -0.23
N PHE A 95 -12.48 0.79 -1.46
CA PHE A 95 -12.92 -0.24 -2.40
C PHE A 95 -11.72 -0.91 -3.06
N GLY A 96 -11.64 -2.23 -2.94
CA GLY A 96 -10.53 -3.03 -3.47
C GLY A 96 -11.02 -4.30 -4.13
N VAL A 97 -10.23 -4.81 -5.09
CA VAL A 97 -10.49 -6.09 -5.77
C VAL A 97 -9.22 -6.91 -5.79
N LYS A 98 -9.38 -8.21 -5.56
CA LYS A 98 -8.33 -9.21 -5.72
C LYS A 98 -8.79 -10.26 -6.72
N ASP A 99 -7.95 -10.59 -7.69
CA ASP A 99 -8.19 -11.60 -8.71
C ASP A 99 -7.05 -12.62 -8.71
N ILE A 100 -7.32 -13.82 -8.19
CA ILE A 100 -6.35 -14.90 -8.09
C ILE A 100 -5.84 -15.36 -9.46
N THR A 101 -6.61 -15.12 -10.53
CA THR A 101 -6.21 -15.46 -11.90
C THR A 101 -5.22 -14.45 -12.47
N ASN A 102 -5.02 -13.32 -11.79
CA ASN A 102 -4.12 -12.24 -12.19
C ASN A 102 -3.12 -11.92 -11.06
N PRO A 103 -2.14 -12.81 -10.81
CA PRO A 103 -1.07 -12.53 -9.86
C PRO A 103 -0.17 -11.39 -10.34
N THR A 104 0.31 -10.59 -9.41
CA THR A 104 1.33 -9.58 -9.61
C THR A 104 2.72 -10.18 -9.46
N ASP A 105 3.71 -9.50 -10.01
CA ASP A 105 5.12 -9.85 -9.95
C ASP A 105 5.82 -9.27 -8.72
N MET A 106 5.08 -9.11 -7.60
CA MET A 106 5.64 -8.64 -6.34
C MET A 106 6.74 -9.59 -5.83
N PRO A 107 7.94 -9.08 -5.48
CA PRO A 107 9.01 -9.92 -4.92
C PRO A 107 8.58 -10.62 -3.63
N GLY A 108 8.95 -11.89 -3.46
CA GLY A 108 8.52 -12.71 -2.32
C GLY A 108 7.13 -13.35 -2.49
N GLY A 109 6.37 -12.95 -3.51
CA GLY A 109 5.16 -13.64 -3.92
C GLY A 109 4.10 -13.74 -2.82
N PHE A 110 3.26 -14.78 -2.94
CA PHE A 110 2.12 -14.99 -2.05
C PHE A 110 2.53 -15.25 -0.59
N GLU A 111 3.68 -15.88 -0.36
CA GLU A 111 4.17 -16.15 0.99
C GLU A 111 4.42 -14.85 1.76
N VAL A 112 4.88 -13.80 1.06
CA VAL A 112 5.17 -12.50 1.65
C VAL A 112 3.96 -11.58 1.67
N TRP A 113 3.28 -11.45 0.54
CA TRP A 113 2.24 -10.42 0.42
C TRP A 113 0.83 -11.01 0.58
N GLY A 114 0.74 -12.32 0.81
CA GLY A 114 -0.52 -13.03 0.85
C GLY A 114 -1.35 -12.71 -0.38
N THR A 115 -2.61 -12.39 -0.11
CA THR A 115 -3.58 -12.04 -1.15
C THR A 115 -3.36 -10.66 -1.79
N LEU A 116 -2.43 -9.83 -1.30
CA LEU A 116 -2.08 -8.56 -1.96
C LEU A 116 -1.41 -8.80 -3.32
N THR A 117 -0.74 -9.95 -3.50
CA THR A 117 -0.22 -10.38 -4.80
C THR A 117 -1.28 -10.55 -5.87
N HIS A 118 -2.56 -10.48 -5.52
CA HIS A 118 -3.66 -10.59 -6.48
C HIS A 118 -4.44 -9.29 -6.60
N SER A 119 -3.93 -8.18 -6.04
CA SER A 119 -4.65 -6.91 -6.08
C SER A 119 -4.68 -6.36 -7.49
N VAL A 120 -5.88 -6.00 -7.95
CA VAL A 120 -6.14 -5.46 -9.29
C VAL A 120 -6.90 -4.14 -9.18
N CYS A 121 -6.92 -3.38 -10.27
CA CYS A 121 -7.70 -2.14 -10.30
C CYS A 121 -9.18 -2.46 -10.20
N ALA A 122 -9.81 -2.06 -9.09
CA ALA A 122 -11.22 -2.33 -8.83
C ALA A 122 -12.14 -1.76 -9.91
N PHE A 123 -11.74 -0.66 -10.54
CA PHE A 123 -12.52 0.01 -11.58
C PHE A 123 -12.52 -0.73 -12.93
N ASP A 124 -11.56 -1.64 -13.18
CA ASP A 124 -11.55 -2.45 -14.40
C ASP A 124 -12.71 -3.45 -14.45
N TYR A 125 -13.29 -3.77 -13.30
CA TYR A 125 -14.37 -4.73 -13.15
C TYR A 125 -15.78 -4.17 -13.38
N PHE A 126 -15.92 -2.87 -13.67
CA PHE A 126 -17.20 -2.32 -14.13
C PHE A 126 -17.44 -2.72 -15.60
N GLU A 127 -18.48 -3.52 -15.84
CA GLU A 127 -18.91 -3.90 -17.19
C GLU A 127 -19.35 -2.66 -18.01
N ASP A 128 -20.07 -1.74 -17.36
CA ASP A 128 -20.50 -0.50 -18.00
C ASP A 128 -19.32 0.45 -18.23
N LYS A 129 -19.02 0.69 -19.51
CA LYS A 129 -17.92 1.56 -19.91
C LYS A 129 -18.10 3.00 -19.42
N SER A 130 -19.33 3.51 -19.33
CA SER A 130 -19.56 4.90 -18.93
C SER A 130 -19.26 5.11 -17.44
N THR A 131 -19.62 4.14 -16.59
CA THR A 131 -19.25 4.10 -15.18
C THR A 131 -17.74 3.98 -14.99
N ARG A 132 -17.09 3.05 -15.71
CA ARG A 132 -15.63 2.90 -15.67
C ARG A 132 -14.90 4.19 -16.08
N ASP A 133 -15.32 4.78 -17.19
CA ASP A 133 -14.74 6.04 -17.70
C ASP A 133 -14.95 7.21 -16.73
N PHE A 134 -16.10 7.26 -16.05
CA PHE A 134 -16.38 8.25 -15.01
C PHE A 134 -15.37 8.16 -13.86
N TYR A 135 -15.18 6.96 -13.29
CA TYR A 135 -14.20 6.77 -12.20
C TYR A 135 -12.76 7.03 -12.66
N TYR A 136 -12.39 6.61 -13.87
CA TYR A 136 -11.10 6.97 -14.44
C TYR A 136 -10.94 8.48 -14.64
N GLY A 137 -12.02 9.18 -15.01
CA GLY A 137 -12.04 10.64 -15.09
C GLY A 137 -11.75 11.32 -13.75
N LEU A 138 -12.27 10.78 -12.64
CA LEU A 138 -11.97 11.27 -11.29
C LEU A 138 -10.50 11.01 -10.92
N MET A 139 -9.99 9.80 -11.15
CA MET A 139 -8.61 9.45 -10.81
C MET A 139 -7.58 10.26 -11.59
N LYS A 140 -7.83 10.54 -12.87
CA LYS A 140 -6.96 11.39 -13.72
C LYS A 140 -6.72 12.80 -13.15
N GLN A 141 -7.60 13.28 -12.27
CA GLN A 141 -7.42 14.59 -11.61
C GLN A 141 -6.29 14.56 -10.57
N GLN A 142 -5.95 13.38 -10.04
CA GLN A 142 -5.00 13.20 -8.93
C GLN A 142 -3.80 12.32 -9.30
N ILE A 143 -3.99 11.38 -10.23
CA ILE A 143 -3.00 10.39 -10.64
C ILE A 143 -2.58 10.71 -12.07
N LEU A 144 -1.32 11.10 -12.22
CA LEU A 144 -0.77 11.62 -13.48
C LEU A 144 -0.02 10.53 -14.28
N ARG A 145 -0.02 9.28 -13.81
CA ARG A 145 0.66 8.14 -14.43
C ARG A 145 -0.32 7.00 -14.67
N GLU A 146 -0.15 6.30 -15.78
CA GLU A 146 -0.84 5.03 -16.04
C GLU A 146 -0.07 3.86 -15.40
N PRO A 147 -0.76 2.79 -15.00
CA PRO A 147 -2.22 2.67 -14.92
C PRO A 147 -2.81 3.62 -13.86
N TYR A 148 -4.01 4.17 -14.08
CA TYR A 148 -4.60 5.16 -13.16
C TYR A 148 -4.87 4.62 -11.75
N CYS A 149 -5.03 3.31 -11.56
CA CYS A 149 -5.08 2.70 -10.23
C CYS A 149 -3.69 2.60 -9.55
N GLY A 150 -2.62 3.03 -10.23
CA GLY A 150 -1.24 2.72 -9.87
C GLY A 150 -0.91 1.25 -10.13
N THR A 151 0.36 0.91 -9.90
CA THR A 151 0.78 -0.49 -9.77
C THR A 151 1.34 -0.68 -8.37
N ILE A 152 1.04 -1.84 -7.78
CA ILE A 152 1.63 -2.26 -6.50
C ILE A 152 3.08 -2.74 -6.69
N ASN A 153 3.48 -3.05 -7.92
CA ASN A 153 4.87 -3.36 -8.24
C ASN A 153 5.71 -2.08 -8.38
N LEU A 154 6.08 -1.52 -7.24
CA LEU A 154 7.00 -0.38 -7.13
C LEU A 154 8.47 -0.83 -7.12
N TYR A 155 8.71 -2.14 -7.20
CA TYR A 155 10.02 -2.74 -7.13
C TYR A 155 10.72 -2.70 -8.49
N VAL A 156 11.97 -2.21 -8.50
CA VAL A 156 12.85 -2.34 -9.66
C VAL A 156 14.09 -3.14 -9.23
N PRO A 157 14.31 -4.35 -9.78
CA PRO A 157 15.45 -5.20 -9.40
C PRO A 157 16.79 -4.48 -9.48
N GLY A 158 17.63 -4.63 -8.45
CA GLY A 158 18.99 -4.07 -8.41
C GLY A 158 19.11 -2.56 -8.22
N THR A 159 18.00 -1.87 -7.94
CA THR A 159 17.98 -0.41 -7.70
C THR A 159 17.53 -0.07 -6.28
N LEU A 160 17.36 1.20 -5.92
CA LEU A 160 16.79 1.58 -4.63
C LEU A 160 15.26 1.38 -4.59
N ALA A 161 14.58 1.44 -5.74
CA ALA A 161 13.11 1.42 -5.80
C ALA A 161 12.51 0.09 -5.31
N GLY A 162 11.68 0.16 -4.27
CA GLY A 162 11.02 -0.98 -3.62
C GLY A 162 10.93 -0.83 -2.09
N ILE A 163 10.55 -1.93 -1.45
CA ILE A 163 10.44 -2.06 0.01
C ILE A 163 11.74 -2.67 0.55
N TRP A 164 12.19 -2.15 1.68
CA TRP A 164 13.40 -2.53 2.40
C TRP A 164 13.07 -2.81 3.85
N PHE A 165 13.51 -3.97 4.33
CA PHE A 165 13.15 -4.51 5.63
C PHE A 165 14.26 -4.28 6.64
N ASP A 166 13.89 -3.92 7.86
CA ASP A 166 14.83 -3.88 8.98
C ASP A 166 15.07 -5.32 9.41
N PRO A 167 16.33 -5.82 9.37
CA PRO A 167 16.64 -7.22 9.68
C PRO A 167 16.39 -7.57 11.16
N GLU A 168 16.24 -6.58 12.05
CA GLU A 168 15.90 -6.78 13.46
C GLU A 168 14.38 -6.90 13.69
N THR A 169 13.58 -6.75 12.63
CA THR A 169 12.12 -6.84 12.71
C THR A 169 11.64 -8.21 12.24
N PRO A 170 11.01 -9.03 13.11
CA PRO A 170 10.44 -10.30 12.70
C PRO A 170 9.34 -10.09 11.64
N TRP A 171 9.31 -10.94 10.62
CA TRP A 171 8.49 -10.84 9.41
C TRP A 171 7.51 -12.04 9.35
N PRO A 172 6.20 -11.86 9.09
CA PRO A 172 5.17 -11.45 10.02
C PRO A 172 4.38 -12.65 10.54
N THR A 173 4.00 -12.53 11.80
CA THR A 173 2.61 -12.78 12.20
C THR A 173 1.86 -11.44 12.10
N GLU A 174 0.53 -11.43 12.01
CA GLU A 174 -0.31 -10.21 12.02
C GLU A 174 0.26 -9.07 12.90
N GLY A 175 0.25 -7.83 12.41
CA GLY A 175 0.81 -6.67 13.12
C GLY A 175 2.27 -6.33 12.77
N ALA A 176 2.72 -6.65 11.55
CA ALA A 176 4.02 -6.21 11.04
C ALA A 176 4.16 -4.69 11.25
N ASN A 177 5.15 -4.29 12.06
CA ASN A 177 5.33 -2.89 12.39
C ASN A 177 5.92 -2.14 11.19
N GLU A 178 5.03 -1.62 10.33
CA GLU A 178 5.37 -0.87 9.10
C GLU A 178 6.35 0.28 9.38
N TYR A 179 6.32 0.85 10.59
CA TYR A 179 7.22 1.93 11.00
C TYR A 179 8.70 1.54 11.02
N LYS A 180 9.02 0.24 11.06
CA LYS A 180 10.39 -0.27 11.02
C LYS A 180 10.91 -0.50 9.60
N HIS A 181 10.04 -0.51 8.59
CA HIS A 181 10.43 -0.76 7.21
C HIS A 181 10.57 0.53 6.40
N ALA A 182 11.37 0.48 5.34
CA ALA A 182 11.52 1.58 4.38
C ALA A 182 10.83 1.24 3.06
N SER A 183 10.27 2.24 2.41
CA SER A 183 9.85 2.17 1.02
C SER A 183 10.41 3.36 0.27
N PHE A 184 10.97 3.09 -0.89
CA PHE A 184 11.45 4.09 -1.84
C PHE A 184 10.73 3.83 -3.16
N SER A 185 9.94 4.78 -3.64
CA SER A 185 9.14 4.58 -4.84
C SER A 185 9.01 5.86 -5.64
N TYR A 186 8.50 5.75 -6.86
CA TYR A 186 8.06 6.94 -7.58
C TYR A 186 6.71 7.43 -7.02
N SER A 187 6.45 8.74 -7.15
CA SER A 187 5.13 9.29 -6.85
C SER A 187 4.13 8.88 -7.93
N THR A 188 2.99 8.32 -7.52
CA THR A 188 1.86 8.05 -8.43
C THR A 188 1.09 9.34 -8.76
N SER A 189 1.09 10.31 -7.84
CA SER A 189 0.38 11.59 -8.00
C SER A 189 1.16 12.63 -8.83
N THR A 190 2.48 12.49 -8.98
CA THR A 190 3.31 13.45 -9.73
C THR A 190 4.38 12.76 -10.58
N ARG A 191 4.75 13.35 -11.72
CA ARG A 191 5.72 12.74 -12.67
C ARG A 191 7.19 13.02 -12.34
N ASP A 192 7.44 14.04 -11.56
CA ASP A 192 8.77 14.59 -11.27
C ASP A 192 9.23 14.34 -9.84
N LYS A 193 8.44 13.63 -9.02
CA LYS A 193 8.78 13.31 -7.64
C LYS A 193 8.85 11.82 -7.40
N ASP A 194 9.72 11.47 -6.46
CA ASP A 194 9.78 10.18 -5.81
C ASP A 194 9.36 10.35 -4.34
N PHE A 195 9.03 9.24 -3.70
CA PHE A 195 8.50 9.12 -2.35
C PHE A 195 9.39 8.22 -1.51
N ILE A 196 9.55 8.59 -0.24
CA ILE A 196 10.26 7.82 0.77
C ILE A 196 9.33 7.68 1.96
N MET A 197 9.13 6.46 2.43
CA MET A 197 8.40 6.15 3.65
C MET A 197 9.30 5.38 4.57
N ASN A 198 9.58 5.89 5.75
CA ASN A 198 10.23 5.14 6.83
C ASN A 198 10.19 5.97 8.13
N ALA A 199 9.46 5.50 9.13
CA ALA A 199 9.37 6.19 10.43
C ALA A 199 10.63 6.03 11.32
N THR A 200 11.52 5.09 10.98
CA THR A 200 12.78 4.81 11.70
C THR A 200 13.95 5.67 11.19
N ILE A 201 13.99 5.99 9.90
CA ILE A 201 14.91 6.95 9.28
C ILE A 201 14.35 8.36 9.51
N ARG A 202 13.01 8.53 9.43
CA ARG A 202 12.33 9.82 9.59
C ARG A 202 11.04 9.70 10.40
N PRO A 203 11.01 10.09 11.68
CA PRO A 203 9.85 9.87 12.55
C PRO A 203 8.55 10.55 12.09
N GLU A 204 8.61 11.48 11.13
CA GLU A 204 7.45 12.09 10.49
C GLU A 204 6.74 11.18 9.46
N GLY A 205 7.20 9.93 9.27
CA GLY A 205 6.55 8.90 8.46
C GLY A 205 7.10 8.82 7.04
N GLY A 206 6.85 9.84 6.21
CA GLY A 206 7.27 9.83 4.81
C GLY A 206 7.36 11.21 4.17
N GLY A 207 7.93 11.27 2.96
CA GLY A 207 8.07 12.53 2.23
C GLY A 207 8.38 12.35 0.74
N TYR A 208 8.10 13.41 -0.02
CA TYR A 208 8.27 13.47 -1.46
C TYR A 208 9.43 14.37 -1.83
N TYR A 209 10.23 14.04 -2.83
CA TYR A 209 11.32 14.91 -3.29
C TYR A 209 11.32 15.03 -4.81
N VAL A 210 11.71 16.21 -5.31
CA VAL A 210 11.83 16.45 -6.75
C VAL A 210 13.07 15.74 -7.27
N VAL A 211 12.85 14.83 -8.22
CA VAL A 211 13.88 13.97 -8.81
C VAL A 211 14.81 14.75 -9.73
N ARG A 212 16.09 14.39 -9.71
CA ARG A 212 17.11 14.81 -10.68
C ARG A 212 17.59 13.61 -11.45
N ASN A 213 17.76 13.78 -12.76
CA ASN A 213 18.17 12.71 -13.69
C ASN A 213 19.70 12.46 -13.67
N SER A 214 20.46 13.19 -12.86
CA SER A 214 21.92 13.07 -12.77
C SER A 214 22.45 13.50 -11.40
N GLY A 215 23.70 13.11 -11.11
CA GLY A 215 24.37 13.40 -9.84
C GLY A 215 23.91 12.52 -8.69
N GLN A 216 24.31 12.92 -7.47
CA GLN A 216 24.08 12.17 -6.23
C GLN A 216 22.98 12.75 -5.35
N VAL A 217 22.49 13.96 -5.67
CA VAL A 217 21.46 14.66 -4.90
C VAL A 217 20.10 14.50 -5.58
N ASN A 218 19.11 14.02 -4.82
CA ASN A 218 17.75 13.76 -5.25
C ASN A 218 17.69 12.87 -6.50
N ARG A 219 18.58 11.88 -6.60
CA ARG A 219 18.58 10.94 -7.73
C ARG A 219 17.29 10.10 -7.71
N ALA A 220 16.78 9.77 -8.88
CA ALA A 220 15.63 8.88 -9.01
C ALA A 220 15.92 7.53 -8.32
N THR A 221 14.97 7.02 -7.53
CA THR A 221 15.09 5.74 -6.81
C THR A 221 15.45 4.58 -7.75
N LYS A 222 14.84 4.54 -8.93
CA LYS A 222 15.11 3.55 -9.98
C LYS A 222 16.51 3.65 -10.63
N ASP A 223 17.25 4.73 -10.38
CA ASP A 223 18.57 4.96 -10.95
C ASP A 223 19.69 4.79 -9.92
N ILE A 224 19.35 4.68 -8.63
CA ILE A 224 20.31 4.43 -7.55
C ILE A 224 20.57 2.92 -7.51
N THR A 225 21.83 2.50 -7.56
CA THR A 225 22.24 1.09 -7.57
C THR A 225 23.41 0.86 -6.62
N ALA A 226 23.86 -0.38 -6.44
CA ALA A 226 25.05 -0.72 -5.66
C ALA A 226 26.34 -0.42 -6.43
N ASP A 227 26.52 0.83 -6.85
CA ASP A 227 27.66 1.30 -7.66
C ASP A 227 28.83 1.84 -6.81
N GLY A 228 28.74 1.69 -5.49
CA GLY A 228 29.71 2.21 -4.54
C GLY A 228 29.54 3.69 -4.20
N ASN A 229 28.58 4.40 -4.81
CA ASN A 229 28.29 5.79 -4.49
C ASN A 229 27.29 5.91 -3.32
N LYS A 230 27.41 7.02 -2.59
CA LYS A 230 26.40 7.51 -1.67
C LYS A 230 25.51 8.52 -2.39
N TYR A 231 24.25 8.59 -1.96
CA TYR A 231 23.25 9.49 -2.48
C TYR A 231 22.65 10.28 -1.34
N CYS A 232 22.14 11.47 -1.65
CA CYS A 232 21.52 12.34 -0.67
C CYS A 232 20.14 12.80 -1.16
N VAL A 233 19.16 12.75 -0.27
CA VAL A 233 17.83 13.30 -0.49
C VAL A 233 17.67 14.53 0.39
N GLU A 234 17.47 15.68 -0.23
CA GLU A 234 17.20 16.96 0.43
C GLU A 234 15.84 17.52 0.02
N LYS A 235 15.31 18.41 0.87
CA LYS A 235 14.07 19.14 0.62
C LYS A 235 12.89 18.21 0.34
N ALA A 236 12.77 17.16 1.13
CA ALA A 236 11.60 16.30 1.08
C ALA A 236 10.38 17.04 1.66
N TYR A 237 9.22 16.92 1.02
CA TYR A 237 7.97 17.58 1.38
C TYR A 237 6.99 16.59 2.01
N ASN A 238 6.17 17.03 2.96
CA ASN A 238 5.11 16.20 3.57
C ASN A 238 3.94 15.92 2.61
N HIS A 239 3.82 16.63 1.48
CA HIS A 239 2.69 16.54 0.57
C HIS A 239 3.14 16.44 -0.91
N PRO A 240 2.53 15.55 -1.73
CA PRO A 240 2.98 15.33 -3.10
C PRO A 240 2.62 16.47 -4.05
N ALA A 241 1.49 17.16 -3.84
CA ALA A 241 0.96 18.11 -4.82
C ALA A 241 1.52 19.54 -4.68
N THR A 242 2.03 19.90 -3.51
CA THR A 242 2.44 21.28 -3.19
C THR A 242 3.93 21.37 -2.92
N ILE A 243 4.58 22.38 -3.48
CA ILE A 243 5.96 22.77 -3.12
C ILE A 243 5.82 24.03 -2.26
N ASN A 244 5.38 23.86 -1.02
CA ASN A 244 5.41 24.94 -0.04
C ASN A 244 6.70 24.82 0.77
N PRO A 245 7.53 25.87 0.87
CA PRO A 245 8.69 25.85 1.75
C PRO A 245 8.37 25.49 3.21
N ALA A 246 7.15 25.78 3.68
CA ALA A 246 6.68 25.39 5.01
C ALA A 246 6.45 23.88 5.17
N ASP A 247 6.31 23.14 4.06
CA ASP A 247 6.08 21.69 4.02
C ASP A 247 7.40 20.90 3.95
N ILE A 248 8.55 21.59 3.90
CA ILE A 248 9.86 20.95 3.87
C ILE A 248 10.11 20.28 5.22
N LEU A 249 10.20 18.96 5.16
CA LEU A 249 10.53 18.13 6.30
C LEU A 249 12.01 18.33 6.67
N PRO A 250 12.35 18.32 7.97
CA PRO A 250 13.70 18.62 8.43
C PRO A 250 14.72 17.51 8.07
N GLY A 251 15.97 17.93 7.92
CA GLY A 251 17.08 17.04 7.64
C GLY A 251 17.23 16.66 6.17
N VAL A 252 18.31 15.94 5.89
CA VAL A 252 18.55 15.21 4.64
C VAL A 252 18.67 13.72 4.94
N ILE A 253 18.46 12.88 3.95
CA ILE A 253 18.69 11.43 4.07
C ILE A 253 19.92 11.08 3.23
N ILE A 254 20.94 10.49 3.84
CA ILE A 254 22.06 9.89 3.12
C ILE A 254 21.79 8.40 2.96
N LEU A 255 22.04 7.88 1.75
CA LEU A 255 21.69 6.53 1.33
C LEU A 255 22.89 5.89 0.63
N GLN A 256 23.10 4.60 0.85
CA GLN A 256 24.05 3.80 0.07
C GLN A 256 23.54 2.37 -0.06
N MET A 257 23.35 1.91 -1.29
CA MET A 257 23.24 0.49 -1.55
C MET A 257 24.65 -0.11 -1.51
N THR A 258 24.92 -0.94 -0.50
CA THR A 258 26.22 -1.62 -0.36
C THR A 258 26.27 -2.89 -1.22
N THR A 259 25.12 -3.51 -1.43
CA THR A 259 24.89 -4.60 -2.39
C THR A 259 23.55 -4.39 -3.09
N PRO A 260 23.20 -5.16 -4.14
CA PRO A 260 21.86 -5.11 -4.73
C PRO A 260 20.72 -5.40 -3.73
N THR A 261 21.03 -5.96 -2.56
CA THR A 261 20.05 -6.36 -1.54
C THR A 261 20.26 -5.72 -0.18
N ASP A 262 21.31 -4.91 0.03
CA ASP A 262 21.60 -4.31 1.33
C ASP A 262 21.73 -2.78 1.18
N LEU A 263 21.08 -2.05 2.08
CA LEU A 263 20.99 -0.59 2.10
C LEU A 263 21.42 -0.06 3.45
N ILE A 264 22.21 1.01 3.45
CA ILE A 264 22.48 1.84 4.62
C ILE A 264 21.82 3.19 4.40
N ALA A 265 21.09 3.68 5.41
CA ALA A 265 20.42 4.97 5.37
C ALA A 265 20.56 5.73 6.70
N GLU A 266 20.74 7.04 6.63
CA GLU A 266 20.83 7.90 7.82
C GLU A 266 20.16 9.25 7.57
N GLN A 267 19.31 9.68 8.50
CA GLN A 267 18.85 11.08 8.52
C GLN A 267 19.88 11.95 9.24
N VAL A 268 20.30 13.02 8.57
CA VAL A 268 21.23 14.01 9.08
C VAL A 268 20.48 15.33 9.24
N MET A 269 20.55 15.93 10.44
CA MET A 269 19.82 17.16 10.75
C MET A 269 20.49 18.42 10.17
N THR A 270 20.63 18.46 8.85
CA THR A 270 21.07 19.60 8.05
C THR A 270 20.01 19.98 7.02
N SER A 271 20.07 21.20 6.49
CA SER A 271 19.09 21.69 5.50
C SER A 271 19.47 21.38 4.05
N THR A 272 20.73 20.98 3.81
CA THR A 272 21.26 20.70 2.47
C THR A 272 22.20 19.50 2.51
N CYS A 273 22.28 18.81 1.38
CA CYS A 273 23.23 17.72 1.18
C CYS A 273 24.68 18.20 1.32
N PRO A 274 25.61 17.34 1.78
CA PRO A 274 27.03 17.63 1.74
C PRO A 274 27.51 17.92 0.32
N THR A 275 28.50 18.81 0.16
CA THR A 275 29.13 19.09 -1.14
C THR A 275 29.78 17.85 -1.73
N ASP A 276 30.40 17.02 -0.88
CA ASP A 276 30.90 15.70 -1.22
C ASP A 276 30.05 14.65 -0.50
N VAL A 277 29.09 14.06 -1.22
CA VAL A 277 28.20 13.03 -0.68
C VAL A 277 28.97 11.73 -0.44
N ASN A 278 29.96 11.41 -1.27
CA ASN A 278 30.74 10.18 -1.14
C ASN A 278 31.67 10.20 0.07
N GLY A 279 32.20 11.37 0.42
CA GLY A 279 32.98 11.60 1.63
C GLY A 279 32.17 11.62 2.93
N PHE A 280 30.84 11.47 2.89
CA PHE A 280 30.03 11.35 4.09
C PHE A 280 30.31 10.01 4.79
N GLU A 281 30.60 10.04 6.09
CA GLU A 281 30.78 8.85 6.92
C GLU A 281 29.51 8.59 7.72
N PHE A 282 28.91 7.41 7.53
CA PHE A 282 27.74 7.00 8.30
C PHE A 282 28.09 6.90 9.78
N SER A 283 27.22 7.44 10.63
CA SER A 283 27.39 7.37 12.08
C SER A 283 26.80 6.07 12.65
N SER A 284 26.92 5.89 13.96
CA SER A 284 26.24 4.80 14.68
C SER A 284 24.70 4.89 14.64
N ASN A 285 24.14 6.00 14.18
CA ASN A 285 22.70 6.17 14.03
C ASN A 285 22.18 5.67 12.68
N ALA A 286 23.07 5.34 11.75
CA ALA A 286 22.69 4.79 10.46
C ALA A 286 21.93 3.46 10.63
N LYS A 287 20.94 3.26 9.77
CA LYS A 287 20.09 2.09 9.74
C LYS A 287 20.47 1.21 8.55
N VAL A 288 20.52 -0.08 8.79
CA VAL A 288 20.76 -1.09 7.76
C VAL A 288 19.42 -1.72 7.43
N PHE A 289 19.15 -1.86 6.14
CA PHE A 289 17.97 -2.54 5.63
C PHE A 289 18.39 -3.58 4.61
N GLU A 290 17.56 -4.60 4.47
CA GLU A 290 17.73 -5.65 3.50
C GLU A 290 16.51 -5.73 2.58
N ARG A 291 16.74 -6.03 1.30
CA ARG A 291 15.67 -6.52 0.43
C ARG A 291 15.31 -7.94 0.85
N PHE A 292 14.08 -8.31 0.52
CA PHE A 292 13.66 -9.70 0.60
C PHE A 292 14.66 -10.60 -0.13
N LYS A 293 15.18 -11.61 0.57
CA LYS A 293 16.06 -12.65 0.01
C LYS A 293 15.26 -13.94 -0.12
N GLU A 294 15.36 -14.57 -1.28
CA GLU A 294 14.78 -15.89 -1.51
C GLU A 294 15.34 -16.88 -0.47
N GLY A 295 14.46 -17.57 0.26
CA GLY A 295 14.86 -18.44 1.38
C GLY A 295 14.84 -17.80 2.78
N TRP A 296 14.22 -16.63 2.96
CA TRP A 296 13.74 -16.24 4.29
C TRP A 296 12.75 -17.29 4.79
N GLU A 297 13.14 -18.09 5.77
CA GLU A 297 12.24 -19.02 6.44
C GLU A 297 11.29 -18.21 7.32
N PHE A 298 10.02 -18.20 6.96
CA PHE A 298 8.96 -17.76 7.86
C PHE A 298 8.91 -18.80 8.98
N THR A 299 9.36 -18.42 10.17
CA THR A 299 9.15 -19.28 11.32
C THR A 299 7.65 -19.32 11.56
N ASP A 300 7.02 -20.43 11.16
CA ASP A 300 5.59 -20.67 11.30
C ASP A 300 5.13 -20.31 12.72
N GLY A 301 4.38 -19.22 12.80
CA GLY A 301 3.65 -18.78 13.97
C GLY A 301 2.18 -18.61 13.62
N PHE A 302 1.59 -19.62 13.00
CA PHE A 302 0.14 -19.79 12.88
C PHE A 302 -0.40 -20.63 14.05
#